data_AF-A0A413E7F3-F1
#
_entry.id   AF-A0A413E7F3-F1
#
_cell.length_a   1.000
_cell.length_b   1.000
_cell.length_c   1.000
_cell.angle_alpha   90.00
_cell.angle_beta   90.00
_cell.angle_gamma   90.00
#
_symmetry.space_group_name_H-M   'P 1'
#
loop_
_entity.id
_entity.type
_entity.pdbx_description
1 polymer ?
#
loop_
_entity_poly.entity_id
_entity_poly.type
_entity_poly.pdbx_seq_one_letter_code
_entity_poly.pdbx_strand_id
1 'polypeptide(L)'
;MLTVGMIHAQGSNGLKIHYLGANHSLIQVKQPQKYLLLPVEETAPEATVNVLVNNKVEKSFQVRLAVNKVDYIVPFLLEPYRGKAVVMDVHTGNSRSNVRDAMDDACWNDLKLSDTFDDANREAFRPFYHHTPVYGWMNDPNGMFYKDGEYHLYYQYNPYGSMWGNMNWGHSSSKDLISWQHHPVAIQPNGLGAVFSGSSVVDKDNTAGFGKDAIIAIYTSAGASQIQSLAYSLDNGMTFHVYENNPIIAADKECRDPNMFWHEKSGKWILVLAAALEKEMWIYSSPDLKNWTKESSFGHGYGAQEGVWECPDLMELPVRGTDRTKWVLICNINPGGPFGGSAAQYFVGDFDGKTFTCDTKPEVTKWMDYGKDHYAAVSWSNTPEKRHTVIAWMSNWQYANNVPTKQFRSANTLPRDIELYEGSDGELYLAATPAPEVNALRTGKALKYGAFSAGTKKVSRKLPVENSGICEINLELAPRSADKVYITLSNDKDEQTVMTYDLKNSTFSMDRTASGLTDFNKDFPAITVAPCPAEAKQRLRLFIDRCSIEAFEGDGRFAMTNLVFPQHPYTTISIAVDKGRCKVNDLTVNLLKVNN
;
A
#
# COMPACT_ATOMS: atom_id res chain seq x y z
N MET A 1 -52.64 24.95 1.55
CA MET A 1 -51.72 25.92 2.16
C MET A 1 -50.31 25.43 1.93
N LEU A 2 -49.56 26.04 1.02
CA LEU A 2 -48.11 25.80 0.88
C LEU A 2 -47.43 26.49 2.07
N THR A 3 -46.93 25.70 3.01
CA THR A 3 -46.02 26.18 4.05
C THR A 3 -44.70 26.53 3.38
N VAL A 4 -44.45 27.83 3.19
CA VAL A 4 -43.15 28.35 2.78
C VAL A 4 -42.18 28.06 3.94
N GLY A 5 -41.38 27.01 3.81
CA GLY A 5 -40.32 26.71 4.77
C GLY A 5 -39.30 27.85 4.78
N MET A 6 -39.11 28.49 5.93
CA MET A 6 -38.04 29.48 6.07
C MET A 6 -36.69 28.77 5.88
N ILE A 7 -35.91 29.21 4.89
CA ILE A 7 -34.51 28.80 4.72
C ILE A 7 -33.72 29.43 5.86
N HIS A 8 -33.17 28.60 6.74
CA HIS A 8 -32.30 29.05 7.82
C HIS A 8 -30.87 29.13 7.28
N ALA A 9 -30.15 30.20 7.61
CA ALA A 9 -28.77 30.39 7.20
C ALA A 9 -27.89 30.72 8.41
N GLN A 10 -26.73 30.08 8.49
CA GLN A 10 -25.69 30.37 9.47
C GLN A 10 -24.49 31.04 8.78
N GLY A 11 -23.98 32.10 9.40
CA GLY A 11 -22.76 32.77 8.95
C GLY A 11 -21.58 32.40 9.84
N SER A 12 -20.49 31.94 9.23
CA SER A 12 -19.18 31.76 9.86
C SER A 12 -18.13 32.36 8.92
N ASN A 13 -17.06 32.94 9.45
CA ASN A 13 -15.93 33.59 8.73
C ASN A 13 -15.80 33.26 7.22
N GLY A 14 -16.45 34.04 6.35
CA GLY A 14 -16.35 33.90 4.88
C GLY A 14 -17.20 32.80 4.23
N LEU A 15 -18.01 32.07 5.00
CA LEU A 15 -18.94 31.02 4.57
C LEU A 15 -20.39 31.42 4.88
N LYS A 16 -21.32 31.02 3.98
CA LYS A 16 -22.76 31.09 4.23
C LYS A 16 -23.39 29.72 3.97
N ILE A 17 -23.89 29.09 5.02
CA ILE A 17 -24.52 27.76 4.96
C ILE A 17 -26.03 27.96 4.85
N HIS A 18 -26.68 27.28 3.90
CA HIS A 18 -28.14 27.23 3.75
C HIS A 18 -28.60 25.79 3.96
N TYR A 19 -29.56 25.60 4.86
CA TYR A 19 -30.14 24.28 5.13
C TYR A 19 -31.44 24.14 4.34
N LEU A 20 -31.43 23.33 3.29
CA LEU A 20 -32.54 23.19 2.34
C LEU A 20 -33.47 22.02 2.69
N GLY A 21 -32.97 21.05 3.47
CA GLY A 21 -33.75 19.93 3.98
C GLY A 21 -32.93 19.11 4.96
N ALA A 22 -33.52 18.02 5.46
CA ALA A 22 -32.88 17.14 6.44
C ALA A 22 -31.53 16.58 5.95
N ASN A 23 -31.38 16.42 4.62
CA ASN A 23 -30.22 15.81 3.98
C ASN A 23 -29.58 16.67 2.89
N HIS A 24 -29.94 17.96 2.80
CA HIS A 24 -29.48 18.84 1.71
C HIS A 24 -29.09 20.21 2.25
N SER A 25 -27.83 20.58 2.03
CA SER A 25 -27.27 21.87 2.44
C SER A 25 -26.41 22.50 1.34
N LEU A 26 -26.38 23.82 1.27
CA LEU A 26 -25.48 24.57 0.38
C LEU A 26 -24.49 25.40 1.19
N ILE A 27 -23.21 25.29 0.87
CA ILE A 27 -22.14 26.09 1.48
C ILE A 27 -21.63 27.08 0.43
N GLN A 28 -21.98 28.35 0.57
CA GLN A 28 -21.48 29.41 -0.31
C GLN A 28 -20.15 29.96 0.23
N VAL A 29 -19.10 29.89 -0.58
CA VAL A 29 -17.80 30.49 -0.25
C VAL A 29 -17.82 31.96 -0.68
N LYS A 30 -17.74 32.88 0.28
CA LYS A 30 -17.80 34.34 0.04
C LYS A 30 -16.44 35.00 -0.02
N GLN A 31 -15.48 34.51 0.77
CA GLN A 31 -14.13 35.08 0.87
C GLN A 31 -13.11 33.94 0.80
N PRO A 32 -12.89 33.33 -0.38
CA PRO A 32 -12.08 32.11 -0.48
C PRO A 32 -10.64 32.34 -0.01
N GLN A 33 -10.17 31.45 0.88
CA GLN A 33 -8.77 31.23 1.20
C GLN A 33 -8.24 30.03 0.40
N LYS A 34 -7.01 29.57 0.68
CA LYS A 34 -6.43 28.41 -0.01
C LYS A 34 -7.25 27.12 0.14
N TYR A 35 -7.80 26.86 1.32
CA TYR A 35 -8.52 25.64 1.66
C TYR A 35 -9.89 25.91 2.26
N LEU A 36 -10.85 25.02 1.97
CA LEU A 36 -11.99 24.74 2.84
C LEU A 36 -11.65 23.50 3.67
N LEU A 37 -11.62 23.65 5.00
CA LEU A 37 -11.32 22.57 5.92
C LEU A 37 -12.62 21.86 6.33
N LEU A 38 -12.72 20.57 6.00
CA LEU A 38 -13.89 19.73 6.19
C LEU A 38 -13.73 18.87 7.45
N PRO A 39 -14.58 19.04 8.48
CA PRO A 39 -14.56 18.18 9.66
C PRO A 39 -15.17 16.81 9.38
N VAL A 40 -14.48 15.75 9.78
CA VAL A 40 -14.82 14.35 9.47
C VAL A 40 -15.09 13.56 10.75
N GLU A 41 -16.11 12.70 10.69
CA GLU A 41 -16.38 11.64 11.67
C GLU A 41 -16.35 10.30 10.96
N GLU A 42 -15.47 9.40 11.40
CA GLU A 42 -15.18 8.17 10.68
C GLU A 42 -16.39 7.23 10.60
N THR A 43 -17.22 7.25 11.66
CA THR A 43 -18.44 6.46 11.77
C THR A 43 -19.67 7.11 11.13
N ALA A 44 -19.56 8.34 10.64
CA ALA A 44 -20.68 9.02 9.99
C ALA A 44 -20.97 8.41 8.60
N PRO A 45 -22.24 8.44 8.14
CA PRO A 45 -22.59 8.18 6.75
C PRO A 45 -21.86 9.10 5.77
N GLU A 46 -21.66 8.63 4.54
CA GLU A 46 -21.06 9.44 3.49
C GLU A 46 -22.01 10.54 3.01
N ALA A 47 -21.46 11.73 2.81
CA ALA A 47 -22.09 12.82 2.10
C ALA A 47 -21.48 12.95 0.71
N THR A 48 -22.31 13.16 -0.31
CA THR A 48 -21.86 13.56 -1.64
C THR A 48 -21.78 15.07 -1.69
N VAL A 49 -20.65 15.60 -2.11
CA VAL A 49 -20.41 17.04 -2.30
C VAL A 49 -20.20 17.31 -3.78
N ASN A 50 -21.14 18.03 -4.40
CA ASN A 50 -20.97 18.57 -5.74
C ASN A 50 -20.39 19.98 -5.63
N VAL A 51 -19.21 20.20 -6.19
CA VAL A 51 -18.56 21.50 -6.20
C VAL A 51 -19.05 22.28 -7.41
N LEU A 52 -19.87 23.30 -7.16
CA LEU A 52 -20.42 24.16 -8.18
C LEU A 52 -19.53 25.38 -8.35
N VAL A 53 -18.98 25.55 -9.55
CA VAL A 53 -18.16 26.71 -9.94
C VAL A 53 -18.93 27.50 -11.00
N ASN A 54 -19.31 28.74 -10.69
CA ASN A 54 -20.18 29.56 -11.53
C ASN A 54 -21.46 28.81 -11.96
N ASN A 55 -22.09 28.11 -11.01
CA ASN A 55 -23.29 27.29 -11.17
C ASN A 55 -23.16 26.07 -12.11
N LYS A 56 -21.94 25.60 -12.38
CA LYS A 56 -21.68 24.35 -13.09
C LYS A 56 -21.02 23.35 -12.15
N VAL A 57 -21.43 22.09 -12.19
CA VAL A 57 -20.76 21.02 -11.46
C VAL A 57 -19.36 20.85 -12.08
N GLU A 58 -18.34 21.14 -11.29
CA GLU A 58 -16.94 21.00 -11.70
C GLU A 58 -16.38 19.64 -11.29
N LYS A 59 -16.74 19.20 -10.08
CA LYS A 59 -16.33 17.90 -9.52
C LYS A 59 -17.29 17.45 -8.44
N SER A 60 -17.33 16.14 -8.21
CA SER A 60 -18.05 15.53 -7.10
C SER A 60 -17.13 14.62 -6.31
N PHE A 61 -17.30 14.57 -5.00
CA PHE A 61 -16.56 13.67 -4.12
C PHE A 61 -17.41 13.27 -2.91
N GLN A 62 -17.03 12.20 -2.26
CA GLN A 62 -17.66 11.70 -1.05
C GLN A 62 -16.81 12.03 0.17
N VAL A 63 -17.45 12.42 1.27
CA VAL A 63 -16.78 12.72 2.55
C VAL A 63 -17.74 12.42 3.71
N ARG A 64 -17.21 11.89 4.82
CA ARG A 64 -17.98 11.58 6.03
C ARG A 64 -18.03 12.80 6.95
N LEU A 65 -18.77 13.83 6.54
CA LEU A 65 -18.90 15.05 7.33
C LEU A 65 -19.39 14.74 8.75
N ALA A 66 -18.74 15.34 9.74
CA ALA A 66 -19.01 15.10 11.15
C ALA A 66 -20.47 15.39 11.54
N VAL A 67 -21.10 14.43 12.23
CA VAL A 67 -22.48 14.52 12.71
C VAL A 67 -22.52 14.79 14.21
N ASN A 68 -21.84 13.97 14.99
CA ASN A 68 -21.85 14.02 16.46
C ASN A 68 -20.56 14.62 17.03
N LYS A 69 -19.42 14.36 16.38
CA LYS A 69 -18.09 14.78 16.84
C LYS A 69 -17.14 14.91 15.65
N VAL A 70 -16.07 15.67 15.82
CA VAL A 70 -14.99 15.73 14.84
C VAL A 70 -13.87 14.78 15.27
N ASP A 71 -13.60 13.75 14.48
CA ASP A 71 -12.45 12.86 14.68
C ASP A 71 -11.17 13.47 14.09
N TYR A 72 -11.26 14.06 12.89
CA TYR A 72 -10.16 14.76 12.21
C TYR A 72 -10.69 15.72 11.14
N ILE A 73 -9.79 16.46 10.49
CA ILE A 73 -10.11 17.45 9.45
C ILE A 73 -9.35 17.09 8.18
N VAL A 74 -10.00 17.24 7.01
CA VAL A 74 -9.38 17.10 5.69
C VAL A 74 -9.50 18.38 4.88
N PRO A 75 -8.51 18.75 4.05
CA PRO A 75 -8.56 19.97 3.25
C PRO A 75 -9.21 19.73 1.88
N PHE A 76 -10.00 20.70 1.44
CA PHE A 76 -10.41 20.84 0.05
C PHE A 76 -9.72 22.08 -0.55
N LEU A 77 -8.93 21.89 -1.61
CA LEU A 77 -8.20 22.98 -2.25
C LEU A 77 -9.14 23.89 -3.05
N LEU A 78 -9.25 25.15 -2.64
CA LEU A 78 -10.05 26.19 -3.30
C LEU A 78 -9.25 27.03 -4.30
N GLU A 79 -7.92 26.98 -4.23
CA GLU A 79 -7.01 27.80 -5.04
C GLU A 79 -7.29 27.76 -6.56
N PRO A 80 -7.57 26.61 -7.20
CA PRO A 80 -7.94 26.54 -8.62
C PRO A 80 -9.21 27.34 -9.00
N TYR A 81 -10.02 27.73 -8.02
CA TYR A 81 -11.30 28.42 -8.21
C TYR A 81 -11.25 29.89 -7.78
N ARG A 82 -10.07 30.44 -7.50
CA ARG A 82 -9.90 31.85 -7.12
C ARG A 82 -10.57 32.78 -8.15
N GLY A 83 -11.35 33.74 -7.66
CA GLY A 83 -12.09 34.69 -8.51
C GLY A 83 -13.39 34.16 -9.12
N LYS A 84 -13.76 32.89 -8.88
CA LYS A 84 -15.03 32.29 -9.33
C LYS A 84 -16.01 32.19 -8.16
N ALA A 85 -17.30 32.10 -8.46
CA ALA A 85 -18.31 31.79 -7.45
C ALA A 85 -18.29 30.29 -7.14
N VAL A 86 -18.02 29.91 -5.87
CA VAL A 86 -17.95 28.51 -5.44
C VAL A 86 -19.07 28.20 -4.45
N VAL A 87 -19.81 27.13 -4.71
CA VAL A 87 -20.83 26.58 -3.80
C VAL A 87 -20.58 25.09 -3.65
N MET A 88 -20.53 24.60 -2.40
CA MET A 88 -20.58 23.17 -2.12
C MET A 88 -22.03 22.76 -1.97
N ASP A 89 -22.52 21.92 -2.87
CA ASP A 89 -23.86 21.32 -2.81
C ASP A 89 -23.77 19.94 -2.15
N VAL A 90 -24.21 19.88 -0.89
CA VAL A 90 -23.96 18.76 0.02
C VAL A 90 -25.24 17.94 0.21
N HIS A 91 -25.17 16.66 -0.15
CA HIS A 91 -26.23 15.66 0.03
C HIS A 91 -25.75 14.62 1.04
N THR A 92 -26.33 14.60 2.24
CA THR A 92 -25.88 13.70 3.32
C THR A 92 -26.68 12.40 3.34
N GLY A 93 -26.02 11.26 3.52
CA GLY A 93 -26.67 9.95 3.69
C GLY A 93 -27.31 9.70 5.07
N ASN A 94 -27.58 10.76 5.85
CA ASN A 94 -28.09 10.63 7.21
C ASN A 94 -29.59 10.31 7.24
N SER A 95 -30.01 9.49 8.19
CA SER A 95 -31.44 9.17 8.39
C SER A 95 -32.11 10.22 9.30
N ARG A 96 -32.21 11.46 8.81
CA ARG A 96 -32.82 12.58 9.55
C ARG A 96 -34.27 12.82 9.14
N SER A 97 -35.07 13.26 10.11
CA SER A 97 -36.50 13.53 9.89
C SER A 97 -36.81 15.01 9.69
N ASN A 98 -35.93 15.93 10.12
CA ASN A 98 -36.17 17.36 10.00
C ASN A 98 -34.87 18.18 9.81
N VAL A 99 -35.01 19.43 9.37
CA VAL A 99 -33.87 20.32 9.04
C VAL A 99 -33.09 20.80 10.27
N ARG A 100 -33.69 20.85 11.47
CA ARG A 100 -32.98 21.28 12.69
C ARG A 100 -31.90 20.29 13.07
N ASP A 101 -32.19 18.99 12.94
CA ASP A 101 -31.20 17.93 13.17
C ASP A 101 -29.97 18.12 12.25
N ALA A 102 -30.18 18.59 11.01
CA ALA A 102 -29.08 18.90 10.10
C ALA A 102 -28.31 20.15 10.54
N MET A 103 -28.97 21.15 11.13
CA MET A 103 -28.31 22.36 11.64
C MET A 103 -27.42 22.07 12.87
N ASP A 104 -27.74 21.01 13.61
CA ASP A 104 -27.05 20.62 14.83
C ASP A 104 -25.79 19.75 14.58
N ASP A 105 -25.50 19.39 13.32
CA ASP A 105 -24.32 18.59 13.00
C ASP A 105 -23.02 19.26 13.45
N ALA A 106 -22.15 18.46 14.05
CA ALA A 106 -20.85 18.90 14.55
C ALA A 106 -19.99 19.56 13.46
N CYS A 107 -20.10 19.14 12.19
CA CYS A 107 -19.26 19.69 11.12
C CYS A 107 -19.47 21.20 10.90
N TRP A 108 -20.65 21.76 11.13
CA TRP A 108 -20.89 23.19 10.87
C TRP A 108 -20.16 24.12 11.82
N ASN A 109 -19.79 23.63 13.01
CA ASN A 109 -19.08 24.41 14.02
C ASN A 109 -17.59 24.56 13.69
N ASP A 110 -16.97 23.53 13.11
CA ASP A 110 -15.54 23.48 12.82
C ASP A 110 -15.19 23.67 11.34
N LEU A 111 -16.19 23.69 10.46
CA LEU A 111 -16.03 24.01 9.04
C LEU A 111 -15.49 25.44 8.89
N LYS A 112 -14.32 25.58 8.25
CA LYS A 112 -13.66 26.88 8.13
C LYS A 112 -12.82 27.01 6.87
N LEU A 113 -12.61 28.26 6.46
CA LEU A 113 -11.61 28.62 5.46
C LEU A 113 -10.24 28.76 6.13
N SER A 114 -9.17 28.42 5.41
CA SER A 114 -7.79 28.58 5.91
C SER A 114 -6.80 28.70 4.75
N ASP A 115 -5.70 29.43 4.95
CA ASP A 115 -4.57 29.45 4.01
C ASP A 115 -3.55 28.31 4.28
N THR A 116 -3.67 27.66 5.44
CA THR A 116 -2.83 26.52 5.85
C THR A 116 -3.68 25.31 6.21
N PHE A 117 -3.08 24.13 6.10
CA PHE A 117 -3.63 22.87 6.61
C PHE A 117 -2.61 22.29 7.58
N ASP A 118 -3.08 21.88 8.76
CA ASP A 118 -2.25 21.25 9.79
C ASP A 118 -2.25 19.74 9.58
N ASP A 119 -1.18 19.26 8.97
CA ASP A 119 -0.93 17.87 8.65
C ASP A 119 -0.09 17.14 9.72
N ALA A 120 0.09 17.75 10.90
CA ALA A 120 0.85 17.13 11.98
C ALA A 120 0.27 15.75 12.34
N ASN A 121 1.18 14.80 12.53
CA ASN A 121 0.82 13.44 12.91
C ASN A 121 0.26 13.40 14.34
N ARG A 122 -0.98 12.95 14.49
CA ARG A 122 -1.64 12.73 15.80
C ARG A 122 -1.91 11.25 16.11
N GLU A 123 -1.38 10.37 15.28
CA GLU A 123 -1.73 8.96 15.28
C GLU A 123 -0.70 8.13 16.04
N ALA A 124 -1.17 7.40 17.05
CA ALA A 124 -0.31 6.55 17.88
C ALA A 124 0.38 5.45 17.07
N PHE A 125 -0.32 4.94 16.06
CA PHE A 125 0.10 3.81 15.23
C PHE A 125 0.63 4.23 13.86
N ARG A 126 0.95 5.51 13.62
CA ARG A 126 1.61 5.87 12.36
C ARG A 126 3.02 5.28 12.32
N PRO A 127 3.37 4.44 11.32
CA PRO A 127 4.72 3.98 11.12
C PRO A 127 5.73 5.12 11.08
N PHE A 128 6.95 4.85 11.52
CA PHE A 128 7.99 5.85 11.61
C PHE A 128 8.88 5.90 10.37
N TYR A 129 9.19 4.75 9.77
CA TYR A 129 10.07 4.68 8.59
C TYR A 129 9.40 4.10 7.34
N HIS A 130 8.16 3.61 7.45
CA HIS A 130 7.39 3.21 6.28
C HIS A 130 6.73 4.42 5.63
N HIS A 131 6.65 4.39 4.30
CA HIS A 131 5.87 5.39 3.57
C HIS A 131 4.38 5.29 3.94
N THR A 132 3.76 6.44 4.21
CA THR A 132 2.32 6.62 4.48
C THR A 132 1.84 7.86 3.74
N PRO A 133 0.53 8.04 3.43
CA PRO A 133 0.08 9.33 2.96
C PRO A 133 0.19 10.32 4.13
N VAL A 134 0.39 11.60 3.84
CA VAL A 134 0.38 12.66 4.87
C VAL A 134 -0.89 12.57 5.74
N TYR A 135 -2.04 12.35 5.11
CA TYR A 135 -3.34 12.11 5.73
C TYR A 135 -4.24 11.36 4.73
N GLY A 136 -5.39 10.83 5.16
CA GLY A 136 -6.35 10.14 4.30
C GLY A 136 -6.03 8.66 4.11
N TRP A 137 -6.67 8.02 3.13
CA TRP A 137 -6.49 6.61 2.82
C TRP A 137 -5.42 6.39 1.76
N MET A 138 -4.56 5.39 1.93
CA MET A 138 -3.80 4.81 0.82
C MET A 138 -4.05 3.30 0.63
N ASN A 139 -3.99 2.84 -0.61
CA ASN A 139 -3.74 1.42 -0.91
C ASN A 139 -2.57 1.25 -1.88
N ASP A 140 -2.79 0.55 -2.98
CA ASP A 140 -1.79 0.01 -3.89
C ASP A 140 -0.71 1.04 -4.25
N PRO A 141 0.59 0.71 -4.09
CA PRO A 141 1.63 1.44 -4.80
C PRO A 141 1.43 1.26 -6.31
N ASN A 142 1.66 2.32 -7.09
CA ASN A 142 1.48 2.33 -8.53
C ASN A 142 2.37 3.36 -9.23
N GLY A 143 2.40 3.32 -10.56
CA GLY A 143 3.04 4.35 -11.38
C GLY A 143 4.55 4.52 -11.15
N MET A 144 5.22 3.53 -10.55
CA MET A 144 6.56 3.70 -9.98
C MET A 144 7.67 3.65 -11.03
N PHE A 145 8.55 4.64 -11.02
CA PHE A 145 9.72 4.70 -11.90
C PHE A 145 10.89 5.40 -11.21
N TYR A 146 12.10 5.14 -11.68
CA TYR A 146 13.30 5.89 -11.31
C TYR A 146 13.75 6.75 -12.49
N LYS A 147 14.06 8.02 -12.24
CA LYS A 147 14.66 8.91 -13.24
C LYS A 147 15.46 10.03 -12.55
N ASP A 148 16.60 10.37 -13.13
CA ASP A 148 17.44 11.51 -12.72
C ASP A 148 17.82 11.56 -11.23
N GLY A 149 18.06 10.39 -10.62
CA GLY A 149 18.46 10.30 -9.21
C GLY A 149 17.32 10.12 -8.23
N GLU A 150 16.08 9.97 -8.71
CA GLU A 150 14.88 10.01 -7.89
C GLU A 150 13.95 8.83 -8.19
N TYR A 151 13.52 8.16 -7.12
CA TYR A 151 12.46 7.15 -7.13
C TYR A 151 11.12 7.85 -6.94
N HIS A 152 10.21 7.67 -7.89
CA HIS A 152 8.84 8.15 -7.79
C HIS A 152 7.94 7.01 -7.31
N LEU A 153 7.11 7.29 -6.32
CA LEU A 153 6.11 6.40 -5.76
C LEU A 153 4.75 7.09 -5.87
N TYR A 154 3.86 6.53 -6.70
CA TYR A 154 2.46 6.89 -6.70
C TYR A 154 1.67 5.83 -5.96
N TYR A 155 0.47 6.18 -5.53
CA TYR A 155 -0.37 5.29 -4.77
C TYR A 155 -1.84 5.68 -4.88
N GLN A 156 -2.71 4.69 -4.80
CA GLN A 156 -4.15 4.89 -4.72
C GLN A 156 -4.49 5.70 -3.47
N TYR A 157 -5.16 6.84 -3.64
CA TYR A 157 -5.28 7.86 -2.59
C TYR A 157 -6.69 8.45 -2.45
N ASN A 158 -7.23 8.47 -1.22
CA ASN A 158 -8.42 9.28 -0.87
C ASN A 158 -8.01 10.52 -0.06
N PRO A 159 -8.06 11.73 -0.64
CA PRO A 159 -7.77 12.97 0.09
C PRO A 159 -8.94 13.46 0.96
N TYR A 160 -10.08 12.76 1.00
CA TYR A 160 -11.28 13.23 1.72
C TYR A 160 -11.68 12.34 2.90
N GLY A 161 -10.81 11.42 3.29
CA GLY A 161 -11.00 10.58 4.48
C GLY A 161 -10.07 9.38 4.50
N SER A 162 -10.02 8.70 5.65
CA SER A 162 -9.27 7.46 5.86
C SER A 162 -10.05 6.19 5.54
N MET A 163 -11.04 6.29 4.66
CA MET A 163 -11.79 5.14 4.14
C MET A 163 -11.55 5.02 2.64
N TRP A 164 -11.69 3.83 2.09
CA TRP A 164 -11.58 3.63 0.65
C TRP A 164 -12.68 4.42 -0.09
N GLY A 165 -12.30 5.22 -1.08
CA GLY A 165 -13.19 6.02 -1.92
C GLY A 165 -12.45 7.18 -2.60
N ASN A 166 -13.05 7.86 -3.57
CA ASN A 166 -12.45 9.00 -4.29
C ASN A 166 -11.02 8.75 -4.79
N MET A 167 -10.73 7.62 -5.42
CA MET A 167 -9.34 7.26 -5.76
C MET A 167 -8.70 8.26 -6.72
N ASN A 168 -7.57 8.81 -6.29
CA ASN A 168 -6.60 9.60 -7.04
C ASN A 168 -5.27 8.84 -7.05
N TRP A 169 -4.31 9.31 -7.85
CA TRP A 169 -2.89 8.98 -7.62
C TRP A 169 -2.24 10.04 -6.72
N GLY A 170 -2.00 9.67 -5.46
CA GLY A 170 -1.07 10.40 -4.60
C GLY A 170 0.36 10.25 -5.10
N HIS A 171 1.27 11.11 -4.65
CA HIS A 171 2.66 11.13 -5.13
C HIS A 171 3.64 11.46 -4.02
N SER A 172 4.66 10.62 -3.90
CA SER A 172 5.86 10.87 -3.11
C SER A 172 7.10 10.55 -3.95
N SER A 173 8.22 11.19 -3.63
CA SER A 173 9.51 10.83 -4.23
C SER A 173 10.59 10.64 -3.17
N SER A 174 11.63 9.90 -3.51
CA SER A 174 12.76 9.65 -2.62
C SER A 174 14.05 9.46 -3.41
N LYS A 175 15.17 9.85 -2.83
CA LYS A 175 16.51 9.57 -3.38
C LYS A 175 17.10 8.25 -2.87
N ASP A 176 16.51 7.70 -1.81
CA ASP A 176 17.05 6.56 -1.07
C ASP A 176 15.99 5.55 -0.66
N LEU A 177 14.77 5.59 -1.23
CA LEU A 177 13.64 4.71 -0.92
C LEU A 177 13.16 4.75 0.55
N ILE A 178 13.70 5.64 1.39
CA ILE A 178 13.43 5.69 2.82
C ILE A 178 12.91 7.07 3.24
N SER A 179 13.62 8.13 2.88
CA SER A 179 13.20 9.50 3.14
C SER A 179 12.32 9.97 1.99
N TRP A 180 11.01 10.08 2.25
CA TRP A 180 10.00 10.42 1.26
C TRP A 180 9.61 11.90 1.34
N GLN A 181 9.64 12.57 0.20
CA GLN A 181 9.07 13.89 0.01
C GLN A 181 7.67 13.75 -0.60
N HIS A 182 6.66 14.30 0.06
CA HIS A 182 5.28 14.28 -0.43
C HIS A 182 5.02 15.43 -1.42
N HIS A 183 4.23 15.13 -2.44
CA HIS A 183 3.86 16.06 -3.50
C HIS A 183 2.35 16.20 -3.62
N PRO A 184 1.85 17.21 -4.38
CA PRO A 184 0.44 17.27 -4.74
C PRO A 184 -0.04 16.01 -5.46
N VAL A 185 -1.36 15.80 -5.46
CA VAL A 185 -1.99 14.72 -6.25
C VAL A 185 -1.58 14.82 -7.72
N ALA A 186 -1.08 13.71 -8.27
CA ALA A 186 -0.52 13.66 -9.61
C ALA A 186 -1.58 13.47 -10.69
N ILE A 187 -2.52 12.53 -10.49
CA ILE A 187 -3.63 12.26 -11.41
C ILE A 187 -4.94 12.27 -10.62
N GLN A 188 -5.88 13.12 -11.06
CA GLN A 188 -7.20 13.27 -10.45
C GLN A 188 -8.29 12.60 -11.30
N PRO A 189 -9.40 12.13 -10.68
CA PRO A 189 -10.57 11.67 -11.40
C PRO A 189 -11.08 12.68 -12.42
N ASN A 190 -11.63 12.18 -13.52
CA ASN A 190 -12.25 12.99 -14.56
C ASN A 190 -13.59 12.35 -15.00
N GLY A 191 -14.13 12.77 -16.15
CA GLY A 191 -15.39 12.23 -16.68
C GLY A 191 -15.41 10.71 -16.94
N LEU A 192 -14.24 10.05 -16.97
CA LEU A 192 -14.10 8.60 -17.14
C LEU A 192 -14.11 7.83 -15.81
N GLY A 193 -14.11 8.52 -14.66
CA GLY A 193 -14.23 7.91 -13.34
C GLY A 193 -13.02 8.13 -12.44
N ALA A 194 -12.95 7.32 -11.38
CA ALA A 194 -11.86 7.32 -10.42
C ALA A 194 -10.55 6.80 -11.05
N VAL A 195 -9.41 7.22 -10.50
CA VAL A 195 -8.09 6.80 -10.97
C VAL A 195 -7.70 5.56 -10.18
N PHE A 196 -7.72 4.40 -10.83
CA PHE A 196 -7.27 3.11 -10.28
C PHE A 196 -5.80 2.84 -10.60
N SER A 197 -5.27 1.74 -10.06
CA SER A 197 -3.85 1.37 -10.16
C SER A 197 -3.37 1.23 -11.61
N GLY A 198 -2.05 1.24 -11.78
CA GLY A 198 -1.38 1.23 -13.07
C GLY A 198 0.13 1.41 -12.92
N SER A 199 0.81 1.71 -14.01
CA SER A 199 2.27 1.79 -14.08
C SER A 199 2.74 2.99 -14.88
N SER A 200 4.02 3.32 -14.74
CA SER A 200 4.67 4.39 -15.48
C SER A 200 6.01 3.92 -16.04
N VAL A 201 6.38 4.46 -17.21
CA VAL A 201 7.66 4.19 -17.88
C VAL A 201 8.29 5.48 -18.41
N VAL A 202 9.60 5.45 -18.61
CA VAL A 202 10.34 6.50 -19.33
C VAL A 202 10.38 6.15 -20.81
N ASP A 203 9.69 6.93 -21.64
CA ASP A 203 9.69 6.79 -23.11
C ASP A 203 10.93 7.48 -23.71
N LYS A 204 12.08 6.80 -23.61
CA LYS A 204 13.40 7.32 -24.01
C LYS A 204 13.48 7.74 -25.48
N ASP A 205 12.70 7.09 -26.34
CA ASP A 205 12.77 7.27 -27.79
C ASP A 205 11.57 8.03 -28.36
N ASN A 206 10.71 8.60 -27.48
CA ASN A 206 9.51 9.34 -27.88
C ASN A 206 8.57 8.52 -28.78
N THR A 207 8.46 7.22 -28.50
CA THR A 207 7.57 6.31 -29.25
C THR A 207 6.10 6.70 -29.12
N ALA A 208 5.70 7.28 -27.98
CA ALA A 208 4.36 7.79 -27.75
C ALA A 208 4.11 9.15 -28.42
N GLY A 209 5.15 9.90 -28.78
CA GLY A 209 5.05 11.18 -29.47
C GLY A 209 4.80 12.40 -28.56
N PHE A 210 4.95 12.27 -27.24
CA PHE A 210 4.75 13.36 -26.27
C PHE A 210 6.04 14.13 -25.93
N GLY A 211 7.20 13.58 -26.23
CA GLY A 211 8.52 14.14 -25.94
C GLY A 211 9.52 13.05 -25.63
N LYS A 212 10.80 13.32 -25.92
CA LYS A 212 11.89 12.42 -25.52
C LYS A 212 11.98 12.39 -23.99
N ASP A 213 12.16 11.19 -23.42
CA ASP A 213 12.28 10.96 -21.98
C ASP A 213 11.02 11.38 -21.20
N ALA A 214 9.88 11.52 -21.88
CA ALA A 214 8.60 11.75 -21.24
C ALA A 214 8.24 10.56 -20.33
N ILE A 215 7.62 10.85 -19.20
CA ILE A 215 7.03 9.80 -18.37
C ILE A 215 5.65 9.50 -18.92
N ILE A 216 5.39 8.25 -19.26
CA ILE A 216 4.08 7.78 -19.70
C ILE A 216 3.48 6.96 -18.58
N ALA A 217 2.32 7.37 -18.09
CA ALA A 217 1.52 6.64 -17.12
C ALA A 217 0.31 6.01 -17.83
N ILE A 218 0.09 4.72 -17.59
CA ILE A 218 -1.14 4.03 -18.00
C ILE A 218 -1.82 3.54 -16.72
N TYR A 219 -3.10 3.85 -16.59
CA TYR A 219 -3.89 3.63 -15.39
C TYR A 219 -5.31 3.20 -15.72
N THR A 220 -5.96 2.50 -14.80
CA THR A 220 -7.38 2.17 -14.97
C THR A 220 -8.25 3.37 -14.61
N SER A 221 -9.10 3.83 -15.53
CA SER A 221 -10.22 4.72 -15.21
C SER A 221 -11.42 3.86 -14.78
N ALA A 222 -11.86 4.02 -13.54
CA ALA A 222 -12.93 3.25 -12.93
C ALA A 222 -14.20 4.11 -12.81
N GLY A 223 -15.04 4.03 -13.84
CA GLY A 223 -16.35 4.68 -13.90
C GLY A 223 -17.47 3.65 -13.94
N ALA A 224 -18.37 3.77 -14.92
CA ALA A 224 -19.38 2.75 -15.20
C ALA A 224 -18.76 1.40 -15.67
N SER A 225 -17.52 1.44 -16.15
CA SER A 225 -16.71 0.28 -16.51
C SER A 225 -15.24 0.59 -16.17
N GLN A 226 -14.40 -0.45 -16.16
CA GLN A 226 -12.96 -0.30 -15.99
C GLN A 226 -12.28 -0.29 -17.37
N ILE A 227 -11.67 0.84 -17.72
CA ILE A 227 -10.99 1.08 -19.01
C ILE A 227 -9.59 1.60 -18.77
N GLN A 228 -8.66 1.43 -19.71
CA GLN A 228 -7.27 1.85 -19.51
C GLN A 228 -7.01 3.19 -20.21
N SER A 229 -6.52 4.15 -19.44
CA SER A 229 -6.25 5.51 -19.87
C SER A 229 -4.77 5.82 -19.76
N LEU A 230 -4.32 6.77 -20.57
CA LEU A 230 -2.95 7.27 -20.62
C LEU A 230 -2.88 8.71 -20.10
N ALA A 231 -1.81 9.02 -19.40
CA ALA A 231 -1.36 10.38 -19.13
C ALA A 231 0.15 10.48 -19.37
N TYR A 232 0.65 11.68 -19.63
CA TYR A 232 2.08 11.92 -19.84
C TYR A 232 2.58 13.10 -19.01
N SER A 233 3.85 13.06 -18.63
CA SER A 233 4.55 14.13 -17.92
C SER A 233 5.82 14.51 -18.65
N LEU A 234 6.06 15.83 -18.72
CA LEU A 234 7.26 16.44 -19.32
C LEU A 234 8.15 17.13 -18.26
N ASP A 235 7.78 17.00 -16.99
CA ASP A 235 8.44 17.62 -15.84
C ASP A 235 8.88 16.57 -14.80
N ASN A 236 9.36 15.42 -15.29
CA ASN A 236 9.86 14.31 -14.48
C ASN A 236 8.80 13.65 -13.58
N GLY A 237 7.55 13.57 -14.04
CA GLY A 237 6.44 12.96 -13.30
C GLY A 237 5.84 13.84 -12.21
N MET A 238 6.20 15.13 -12.15
CA MET A 238 5.64 16.04 -11.14
C MET A 238 4.20 16.43 -11.46
N THR A 239 3.88 16.64 -12.74
CA THR A 239 2.51 16.89 -13.21
C THR A 239 2.20 16.05 -14.45
N PHE A 240 0.96 15.60 -14.56
CA PHE A 240 0.50 14.77 -15.67
C PHE A 240 -0.59 15.46 -16.49
N HIS A 241 -0.43 15.40 -17.80
CA HIS A 241 -1.45 15.74 -18.78
C HIS A 241 -2.20 14.46 -19.19
N VAL A 242 -3.51 14.43 -18.92
CA VAL A 242 -4.36 13.30 -19.35
C VAL A 242 -4.53 13.35 -20.87
N TYR A 243 -4.28 12.22 -21.53
CA TYR A 243 -4.44 12.12 -22.97
C TYR A 243 -5.91 12.27 -23.38
N GLU A 244 -6.17 13.14 -24.34
CA GLU A 244 -7.54 13.56 -24.69
C GLU A 244 -8.33 12.47 -25.41
N ASN A 245 -7.66 11.49 -26.05
CA ASN A 245 -8.30 10.41 -26.79
C ASN A 245 -8.40 9.10 -25.99
N ASN A 246 -8.42 9.19 -24.65
CA ASN A 246 -8.69 8.03 -23.81
C ASN A 246 -10.10 7.46 -24.02
N PRO A 247 -10.31 6.15 -23.79
CA PRO A 247 -9.32 5.15 -23.35
C PRO A 247 -8.44 4.60 -24.50
N ILE A 248 -7.26 4.10 -24.15
CA ILE A 248 -6.34 3.42 -25.07
C ILE A 248 -6.56 1.90 -25.14
N ILE A 249 -7.15 1.31 -24.10
CA ILE A 249 -7.61 -0.08 -24.09
C ILE A 249 -9.00 -0.13 -23.45
N ALA A 250 -9.95 -0.77 -24.11
CA ALA A 250 -11.25 -1.13 -23.57
C ALA A 250 -11.51 -2.62 -23.76
N ALA A 251 -12.22 -3.23 -22.82
CA ALA A 251 -12.59 -4.64 -22.85
C ALA A 251 -14.06 -4.80 -22.43
N ASP A 252 -14.68 -5.91 -22.83
CA ASP A 252 -16.02 -6.32 -22.40
C ASP A 252 -16.02 -7.03 -21.03
N LYS A 253 -14.86 -7.08 -20.38
CA LYS A 253 -14.60 -7.66 -19.06
C LYS A 253 -14.05 -6.61 -18.11
N GLU A 254 -14.19 -6.85 -16.80
CA GLU A 254 -13.52 -6.04 -15.78
C GLU A 254 -12.01 -6.28 -15.82
N CYS A 255 -11.32 -5.34 -16.46
CA CYS A 255 -9.87 -5.37 -16.59
C CYS A 255 -9.25 -4.16 -15.91
N ARG A 256 -8.18 -4.37 -15.15
CA ARG A 256 -7.49 -3.30 -14.42
C ARG A 256 -6.01 -3.56 -14.18
N ASP A 257 -5.37 -2.55 -13.60
CA ASP A 257 -4.01 -2.54 -13.10
C ASP A 257 -2.94 -2.78 -14.21
N PRO A 258 -2.91 -1.96 -15.26
CA PRO A 258 -1.96 -2.12 -16.36
C PRO A 258 -0.52 -1.93 -15.88
N ASN A 259 0.30 -2.97 -16.06
CA ASN A 259 1.75 -2.92 -15.85
C ASN A 259 2.47 -3.02 -17.21
N MET A 260 3.37 -2.08 -17.51
CA MET A 260 4.04 -2.01 -18.80
C MET A 260 5.56 -1.89 -18.72
N PHE A 261 6.24 -2.44 -19.71
CA PHE A 261 7.70 -2.34 -19.87
C PHE A 261 8.11 -2.45 -21.34
N TRP A 262 9.32 -1.99 -21.67
CA TRP A 262 9.91 -2.18 -23.00
C TRP A 262 10.60 -3.55 -23.10
N HIS A 263 10.21 -4.38 -24.05
CA HIS A 263 10.82 -5.69 -24.28
C HIS A 263 11.83 -5.62 -25.43
N GLU A 264 13.11 -5.49 -25.07
CA GLU A 264 14.22 -5.29 -26.02
C GLU A 264 14.28 -6.35 -27.13
N LYS A 265 14.04 -7.62 -26.79
CA LYS A 265 14.14 -8.73 -27.75
C LYS A 265 13.09 -8.65 -28.87
N SER A 266 11.90 -8.13 -28.58
CA SER A 266 10.84 -7.96 -29.60
C SER A 266 10.75 -6.54 -30.16
N GLY A 267 11.43 -5.56 -29.54
CA GLY A 267 11.36 -4.16 -29.94
C GLY A 267 9.97 -3.56 -29.79
N LYS A 268 9.25 -3.92 -28.73
CA LYS A 268 7.88 -3.46 -28.46
C LYS A 268 7.66 -3.16 -26.98
N TRP A 269 6.72 -2.28 -26.70
CA TRP A 269 6.11 -2.17 -25.39
C TRP A 269 5.21 -3.38 -25.12
N ILE A 270 5.30 -3.92 -23.92
CA ILE A 270 4.45 -4.98 -23.42
C ILE A 270 3.63 -4.41 -22.27
N LEU A 271 2.35 -4.79 -22.22
CA LEU A 271 1.46 -4.47 -21.11
C LEU A 271 0.77 -5.75 -20.62
N VAL A 272 0.83 -5.98 -19.32
CA VAL A 272 0.10 -7.03 -18.62
C VAL A 272 -1.08 -6.39 -17.90
N LEU A 273 -2.27 -6.93 -18.12
CA LEU A 273 -3.53 -6.40 -17.59
C LEU A 273 -4.30 -7.50 -16.88
N ALA A 274 -4.74 -7.27 -15.65
CA ALA A 274 -5.54 -8.26 -14.94
C ALA A 274 -6.97 -8.27 -15.48
N ALA A 275 -7.40 -9.37 -16.09
CA ALA A 275 -8.81 -9.66 -16.34
C ALA A 275 -9.39 -10.26 -15.04
N ALA A 276 -9.71 -9.37 -14.11
CA ALA A 276 -9.69 -9.68 -12.69
C ALA A 276 -10.70 -10.78 -12.28
N LEU A 277 -11.91 -10.74 -12.85
CA LEU A 277 -12.96 -11.75 -12.61
C LEU A 277 -12.70 -13.06 -13.36
N GLU A 278 -11.94 -13.01 -14.46
CA GLU A 278 -11.56 -14.18 -15.25
C GLU A 278 -10.35 -14.92 -14.66
N LYS A 279 -9.64 -14.28 -13.71
CA LYS A 279 -8.46 -14.82 -13.02
C LYS A 279 -7.33 -15.13 -13.99
N GLU A 280 -7.14 -14.20 -14.91
CA GLU A 280 -6.11 -14.25 -15.95
C GLU A 280 -5.39 -12.90 -16.04
N MET A 281 -4.15 -12.97 -16.52
CA MET A 281 -3.37 -11.85 -16.99
C MET A 281 -3.39 -11.83 -18.51
N TRP A 282 -3.95 -10.77 -19.08
CA TRP A 282 -3.96 -10.53 -20.51
C TRP A 282 -2.71 -9.75 -20.93
N ILE A 283 -2.04 -10.23 -21.97
CA ILE A 283 -0.78 -9.66 -22.45
C ILE A 283 -1.03 -8.94 -23.76
N TYR A 284 -0.57 -7.69 -23.83
CA TYR A 284 -0.68 -6.83 -24.99
C TYR A 284 0.70 -6.38 -25.48
N SER A 285 0.83 -6.08 -26.78
CA SER A 285 1.99 -5.41 -27.33
C SER A 285 1.61 -4.09 -28.03
N SER A 286 2.51 -3.11 -28.02
CA SER A 286 2.32 -1.82 -28.69
C SER A 286 3.64 -1.26 -29.24
N PRO A 287 3.61 -0.61 -30.41
CA PRO A 287 4.75 0.15 -30.91
C PRO A 287 4.84 1.57 -30.32
N ASP A 288 3.76 2.12 -29.75
CA ASP A 288 3.63 3.56 -29.50
C ASP A 288 2.89 3.91 -28.19
N LEU A 289 2.70 2.95 -27.29
CA LEU A 289 2.00 3.06 -26.00
C LEU A 289 0.51 3.46 -26.09
N LYS A 290 -0.03 3.69 -27.30
CA LYS A 290 -1.41 4.12 -27.54
C LYS A 290 -2.22 3.04 -28.24
N ASN A 291 -1.64 2.39 -29.23
CA ASN A 291 -2.27 1.34 -30.02
C ASN A 291 -1.80 -0.03 -29.52
N TRP A 292 -2.70 -0.76 -28.88
CA TRP A 292 -2.40 -2.04 -28.24
C TRP A 292 -3.06 -3.21 -28.95
N THR A 293 -2.30 -4.30 -29.14
CA THR A 293 -2.78 -5.56 -29.68
C THR A 293 -2.72 -6.62 -28.59
N LYS A 294 -3.85 -7.28 -28.26
CA LYS A 294 -3.85 -8.43 -27.35
C LYS A 294 -3.13 -9.60 -28.02
N GLU A 295 -2.07 -10.10 -27.39
CA GLU A 295 -1.26 -11.21 -27.91
C GLU A 295 -1.66 -12.55 -27.28
N SER A 296 -1.88 -12.59 -25.97
CA SER A 296 -2.22 -13.83 -25.25
C SER A 296 -2.91 -13.57 -23.91
N SER A 297 -3.21 -14.65 -23.19
CA SER A 297 -3.56 -14.64 -21.76
C SER A 297 -2.85 -15.77 -21.02
N PHE A 298 -2.63 -15.59 -19.72
CA PHE A 298 -2.08 -16.59 -18.82
C PHE A 298 -2.88 -16.59 -17.50
N GLY A 299 -3.04 -17.76 -16.88
CA GLY A 299 -3.50 -17.84 -15.49
C GLY A 299 -4.64 -18.80 -15.22
N HIS A 300 -5.48 -19.13 -16.21
CA HIS A 300 -6.63 -20.01 -15.98
C HIS A 300 -6.20 -21.37 -15.37
N GLY A 301 -6.66 -21.64 -14.14
CA GLY A 301 -6.35 -22.86 -13.41
C GLY A 301 -4.95 -22.91 -12.76
N TYR A 302 -4.14 -21.86 -12.90
CA TYR A 302 -2.82 -21.75 -12.29
C TYR A 302 -2.88 -21.03 -10.94
N GLY A 303 -2.13 -21.55 -9.96
CA GLY A 303 -1.97 -20.92 -8.66
C GLY A 303 -3.28 -20.78 -7.88
N ALA A 304 -3.32 -19.81 -6.96
CA ALA A 304 -4.52 -19.47 -6.22
C ALA A 304 -5.54 -18.76 -7.13
N GLN A 305 -6.81 -19.15 -7.00
CA GLN A 305 -7.90 -18.81 -7.91
C GLN A 305 -9.20 -18.44 -7.15
N GLU A 306 -9.14 -18.28 -5.83
CA GLU A 306 -10.31 -18.09 -4.96
C GLU A 306 -10.92 -16.68 -5.04
N GLY A 307 -10.18 -15.71 -5.57
CA GLY A 307 -10.65 -14.34 -5.73
C GLY A 307 -10.11 -13.67 -6.99
N VAL A 308 -10.29 -12.36 -7.05
CA VAL A 308 -9.90 -11.58 -8.21
C VAL A 308 -8.39 -11.45 -8.31
N TRP A 309 -7.87 -11.52 -9.53
CA TRP A 309 -6.46 -11.24 -9.81
C TRP A 309 -6.29 -9.74 -10.08
N GLU A 310 -5.25 -9.15 -9.49
CA GLU A 310 -5.00 -7.71 -9.49
C GLU A 310 -3.48 -7.44 -9.58
N CYS A 311 -3.12 -6.20 -9.88
CA CYS A 311 -1.75 -5.66 -9.84
C CYS A 311 -0.68 -6.62 -10.39
N PRO A 312 -0.70 -6.97 -11.69
CA PRO A 312 0.35 -7.76 -12.31
C PRO A 312 1.68 -7.01 -12.34
N ASP A 313 2.78 -7.75 -12.36
CA ASP A 313 4.09 -7.23 -12.71
C ASP A 313 4.95 -8.33 -13.35
N LEU A 314 5.53 -8.07 -14.53
CA LEU A 314 6.27 -9.06 -15.31
C LEU A 314 7.69 -8.58 -15.59
N MET A 315 8.68 -9.34 -15.12
CA MET A 315 10.09 -8.95 -15.21
C MET A 315 11.02 -10.15 -15.35
N GLU A 316 12.18 -9.95 -15.97
CA GLU A 316 13.25 -10.95 -16.06
C GLU A 316 14.17 -10.81 -14.84
N LEU A 317 14.29 -11.85 -14.02
CA LEU A 317 15.10 -11.87 -12.79
C LEU A 317 16.35 -12.76 -12.93
N PRO A 318 17.47 -12.41 -12.28
CA PRO A 318 18.64 -13.28 -12.19
C PRO A 318 18.39 -14.48 -11.26
N VAL A 319 19.03 -15.61 -11.56
CA VAL A 319 19.09 -16.78 -10.68
C VAL A 319 20.40 -16.75 -9.91
N ARG A 320 20.29 -16.52 -8.59
CA ARG A 320 21.39 -16.38 -7.63
C ARG A 320 22.48 -17.44 -7.85
N GLY A 321 23.73 -16.98 -7.94
CA GLY A 321 24.89 -17.85 -8.07
C GLY A 321 25.07 -18.48 -9.45
N THR A 322 24.34 -18.05 -10.47
CA THR A 322 24.44 -18.51 -11.85
C THR A 322 24.35 -17.34 -12.85
N ASP A 323 24.67 -17.59 -14.12
CA ASP A 323 24.47 -16.63 -15.22
C ASP A 323 23.07 -16.71 -15.86
N ARG A 324 22.15 -17.53 -15.30
CA ARG A 324 20.79 -17.72 -15.83
C ARG A 324 19.86 -16.59 -15.38
N THR A 325 18.91 -16.27 -16.25
CA THR A 325 17.74 -15.44 -15.94
C THR A 325 16.46 -16.21 -16.25
N LYS A 326 15.36 -15.86 -15.57
CA LYS A 326 14.01 -16.35 -15.87
C LYS A 326 12.99 -15.23 -15.69
N TRP A 327 11.85 -15.33 -16.38
CA TRP A 327 10.77 -14.39 -16.21
C TRP A 327 9.94 -14.72 -14.98
N VAL A 328 9.51 -13.69 -14.28
CA VAL A 328 8.62 -13.79 -13.12
C VAL A 328 7.41 -12.90 -13.35
N LEU A 329 6.23 -13.50 -13.24
CA LEU A 329 4.96 -12.80 -13.20
C LEU A 329 4.46 -12.75 -11.75
N ILE A 330 4.46 -11.57 -11.14
CA ILE A 330 3.78 -11.29 -9.88
C ILE A 330 2.29 -11.13 -10.17
N CYS A 331 1.46 -11.73 -9.32
CA CYS A 331 0.00 -11.64 -9.38
C CYS A 331 -0.52 -11.44 -7.96
N ASN A 332 -1.24 -10.34 -7.73
CA ASN A 332 -1.90 -10.10 -6.46
C ASN A 332 -3.33 -10.67 -6.51
N ILE A 333 -3.84 -11.21 -5.39
CA ILE A 333 -5.15 -11.85 -5.33
C ILE A 333 -5.98 -11.39 -4.12
N ASN A 334 -7.28 -11.15 -4.30
CA ASN A 334 -8.20 -10.83 -3.21
C ASN A 334 -9.65 -11.37 -3.44
N PRO A 335 -10.26 -12.11 -2.50
CA PRO A 335 -9.60 -12.86 -1.43
C PRO A 335 -8.86 -14.09 -2.00
N GLY A 336 -8.21 -14.88 -1.16
CA GLY A 336 -7.52 -16.11 -1.58
C GLY A 336 -6.08 -16.21 -1.09
N GLY A 337 -5.62 -15.22 -0.32
CA GLY A 337 -4.34 -15.29 0.37
C GLY A 337 -4.26 -16.45 1.37
N PRO A 338 -3.04 -16.93 1.69
CA PRO A 338 -2.82 -18.15 2.46
C PRO A 338 -3.37 -18.09 3.90
N PHE A 339 -3.61 -16.89 4.43
CA PHE A 339 -4.18 -16.66 5.77
C PHE A 339 -5.51 -15.87 5.74
N GLY A 340 -6.19 -15.91 4.59
CA GLY A 340 -7.41 -15.16 4.31
C GLY A 340 -7.14 -13.75 3.79
N GLY A 341 -8.10 -13.24 3.03
CA GLY A 341 -7.99 -11.92 2.42
C GLY A 341 -6.98 -11.89 1.28
N SER A 342 -6.18 -10.83 1.25
CA SER A 342 -5.35 -10.45 0.13
C SER A 342 -3.92 -10.98 0.26
N ALA A 343 -3.25 -11.31 -0.86
CA ALA A 343 -1.83 -11.70 -0.88
C ALA A 343 -1.20 -11.53 -2.27
N ALA A 344 0.12 -11.69 -2.35
CA ALA A 344 0.89 -11.72 -3.60
C ALA A 344 1.42 -13.13 -3.89
N GLN A 345 0.96 -13.74 -4.98
CA GLN A 345 1.54 -14.96 -5.56
C GLN A 345 2.44 -14.61 -6.75
N TYR A 346 3.25 -15.56 -7.19
CA TYR A 346 4.08 -15.39 -8.39
C TYR A 346 4.25 -16.68 -9.18
N PHE A 347 4.62 -16.51 -10.45
CA PHE A 347 4.90 -17.58 -11.39
C PHE A 347 6.28 -17.37 -12.01
N VAL A 348 7.06 -18.45 -12.14
CA VAL A 348 8.37 -18.44 -12.80
C VAL A 348 8.25 -19.16 -14.13
N GLY A 349 8.85 -18.60 -15.18
CA GLY A 349 8.71 -19.15 -16.53
C GLY A 349 9.57 -18.45 -17.57
N ASP A 350 9.13 -18.60 -18.81
CA ASP A 350 9.70 -17.97 -19.99
C ASP A 350 8.70 -17.01 -20.63
N PHE A 351 9.21 -15.93 -21.23
CA PHE A 351 8.40 -14.97 -21.98
C PHE A 351 9.09 -14.65 -23.31
N ASP A 352 8.33 -14.79 -24.41
CA ASP A 352 8.84 -14.61 -25.78
C ASP A 352 8.49 -13.23 -26.38
N GLY A 353 7.91 -12.32 -25.59
CA GLY A 353 7.37 -11.04 -26.05
C GLY A 353 5.88 -11.10 -26.40
N LYS A 354 5.23 -12.26 -26.25
CA LYS A 354 3.80 -12.47 -26.51
C LYS A 354 3.13 -13.37 -25.49
N THR A 355 3.75 -14.49 -25.16
CA THR A 355 3.21 -15.57 -24.33
C THR A 355 4.12 -15.83 -23.14
N PHE A 356 3.53 -15.87 -21.94
CA PHE A 356 4.22 -16.34 -20.75
C PHE A 356 3.97 -17.85 -20.57
N THR A 357 5.04 -18.63 -20.46
CA THR A 357 4.99 -20.09 -20.25
C THR A 357 5.54 -20.39 -18.87
N CYS A 358 4.66 -20.82 -17.96
CA CYS A 358 5.03 -21.16 -16.58
C CYS A 358 5.79 -22.49 -16.52
N ASP A 359 6.87 -22.54 -15.73
CA ASP A 359 7.66 -23.75 -15.53
C ASP A 359 6.93 -24.78 -14.65
N THR A 360 6.14 -24.31 -13.68
CA THR A 360 5.45 -25.18 -12.73
C THR A 360 4.08 -25.61 -13.21
N LYS A 361 3.58 -26.71 -12.64
CA LYS A 361 2.23 -27.20 -12.88
C LYS A 361 1.16 -26.22 -12.35
N PRO A 362 -0.07 -26.24 -12.91
CA PRO A 362 -1.13 -25.33 -12.52
C PRO A 362 -1.46 -25.33 -11.02
N GLU A 363 -1.44 -26.50 -10.37
CA GLU A 363 -1.79 -26.64 -8.94
C GLU A 363 -0.74 -26.08 -7.96
N VAL A 364 0.42 -25.64 -8.44
CA VAL A 364 1.50 -25.12 -7.59
C VAL A 364 1.31 -23.62 -7.37
N THR A 365 1.12 -23.23 -6.11
CA THR A 365 1.08 -21.82 -5.71
C THR A 365 2.35 -21.44 -4.96
N LYS A 366 3.04 -20.41 -5.43
CA LYS A 366 4.20 -19.82 -4.75
C LYS A 366 3.83 -18.42 -4.26
N TRP A 367 4.09 -18.13 -2.98
CA TRP A 367 3.76 -16.86 -2.33
C TRP A 367 5.00 -16.00 -2.16
N MET A 368 4.88 -14.71 -2.44
CA MET A 368 5.98 -13.75 -2.33
C MET A 368 6.25 -13.33 -0.87
N ASP A 369 5.21 -13.30 -0.05
CA ASP A 369 5.26 -12.99 1.38
C ASP A 369 4.29 -13.92 2.11
N TYR A 370 4.72 -14.44 3.26
CA TYR A 370 3.96 -15.38 4.08
C TYR A 370 3.31 -14.71 5.29
N GLY A 371 3.27 -13.39 5.34
CA GLY A 371 2.48 -12.59 6.27
C GLY A 371 1.11 -12.26 5.71
N LYS A 372 0.27 -11.66 6.54
CA LYS A 372 -1.11 -11.32 6.15
C LYS A 372 -1.24 -9.95 5.50
N ASP A 373 -0.24 -9.07 5.65
CA ASP A 373 -0.30 -7.66 5.29
C ASP A 373 0.69 -7.29 4.17
N HIS A 374 0.66 -8.03 3.07
CA HIS A 374 1.50 -7.77 1.90
C HIS A 374 0.70 -8.00 0.61
N TYR A 375 0.22 -6.90 0.02
CA TYR A 375 -0.65 -6.90 -1.14
C TYR A 375 -0.26 -5.84 -2.18
N ALA A 376 -0.75 -5.96 -3.42
CA ALA A 376 -0.46 -5.04 -4.52
C ALA A 376 1.04 -4.77 -4.67
N ALA A 377 1.85 -5.83 -4.60
CA ALA A 377 3.30 -5.75 -4.76
C ALA A 377 3.65 -5.47 -6.23
N VAL A 378 4.36 -4.38 -6.48
CA VAL A 378 4.82 -3.95 -7.81
C VAL A 378 6.25 -3.40 -7.73
N SER A 379 6.94 -3.32 -8.87
CA SER A 379 8.33 -2.88 -9.02
C SER A 379 8.45 -1.46 -9.58
N TRP A 380 9.60 -0.84 -9.33
CA TRP A 380 9.99 0.39 -10.04
C TRP A 380 10.48 0.07 -11.44
N SER A 381 10.00 0.82 -12.43
CA SER A 381 10.61 0.80 -13.77
C SER A 381 11.86 1.67 -13.82
N ASN A 382 12.75 1.39 -14.79
CA ASN A 382 13.95 2.18 -15.08
C ASN A 382 14.91 2.39 -13.89
N THR A 383 14.98 1.42 -12.97
CA THR A 383 15.88 1.43 -11.82
C THR A 383 17.37 1.42 -12.22
N PRO A 384 18.26 2.00 -11.40
CA PRO A 384 19.70 1.91 -11.63
C PRO A 384 20.16 0.45 -11.52
N GLU A 385 21.22 0.11 -12.26
CA GLU A 385 21.85 -1.22 -12.24
C GLU A 385 20.89 -2.39 -12.56
N LYS A 386 19.73 -2.09 -13.17
CA LYS A 386 18.65 -3.06 -13.43
C LYS A 386 18.19 -3.77 -12.14
N ARG A 387 18.18 -3.08 -11.01
CA ARG A 387 17.68 -3.63 -9.74
C ARG A 387 16.18 -3.93 -9.82
N HIS A 388 15.78 -5.09 -9.34
CA HIS A 388 14.37 -5.47 -9.24
C HIS A 388 13.88 -5.17 -7.83
N THR A 389 13.66 -3.87 -7.57
CA THR A 389 13.14 -3.41 -6.29
C THR A 389 11.62 -3.34 -6.36
N VAL A 390 10.96 -3.90 -5.35
CA VAL A 390 9.50 -3.96 -5.20
C VAL A 390 9.06 -3.34 -3.87
N ILE A 391 7.82 -2.88 -3.84
CA ILE A 391 7.14 -2.45 -2.62
C ILE A 391 5.67 -2.87 -2.69
N ALA A 392 5.07 -3.13 -1.55
CA ALA A 392 3.68 -3.57 -1.44
C ALA A 392 2.85 -2.62 -0.57
N TRP A 393 1.53 -2.69 -0.69
CA TRP A 393 0.59 -2.17 0.30
C TRP A 393 0.65 -3.03 1.56
N MET A 394 1.01 -2.43 2.69
CA MET A 394 1.11 -3.08 3.99
C MET A 394 -0.25 -3.10 4.69
N SER A 395 -1.18 -3.88 4.15
CA SER A 395 -2.52 -4.09 4.71
C SER A 395 -3.19 -5.33 4.11
N ASN A 396 -4.44 -5.56 4.49
CA ASN A 396 -5.28 -6.65 3.98
C ASN A 396 -6.74 -6.20 3.87
N TRP A 397 -7.39 -6.49 2.75
CA TRP A 397 -8.78 -6.08 2.50
C TRP A 397 -9.79 -6.59 3.54
N GLN A 398 -9.51 -7.67 4.27
CA GLN A 398 -10.42 -8.17 5.33
C GLN A 398 -10.66 -7.17 6.47
N TYR A 399 -9.69 -6.31 6.74
CA TYR A 399 -9.74 -5.39 7.89
C TYR A 399 -9.13 -4.03 7.62
N ALA A 400 -8.73 -3.71 6.39
CA ALA A 400 -8.14 -2.42 6.05
C ALA A 400 -9.01 -1.27 6.54
N ASN A 401 -10.33 -1.32 6.36
CA ASN A 401 -11.27 -0.29 6.85
C ASN A 401 -11.48 -0.24 8.39
N ASN A 402 -10.92 -1.18 9.14
CA ASN A 402 -11.18 -1.33 10.58
C ASN A 402 -9.93 -1.14 11.46
N VAL A 403 -8.75 -0.97 10.86
CA VAL A 403 -7.52 -0.75 11.64
C VAL A 403 -7.67 0.50 12.52
N PRO A 404 -7.10 0.53 13.73
CA PRO A 404 -7.32 1.58 14.72
C PRO A 404 -6.54 2.87 14.44
N THR A 405 -6.58 3.36 13.19
CA THR A 405 -6.06 4.66 12.75
C THR A 405 -7.17 5.47 12.08
N LYS A 406 -7.16 6.80 12.24
CA LYS A 406 -8.26 7.68 11.79
C LYS A 406 -7.86 8.76 10.80
N GLN A 407 -6.89 9.61 11.10
CA GLN A 407 -6.42 10.72 10.26
C GLN A 407 -5.71 10.22 8.99
N PHE A 408 -5.09 9.05 9.08
CA PHE A 408 -4.50 8.35 7.95
C PHE A 408 -4.86 6.86 7.99
N ARG A 409 -4.65 6.18 6.88
CA ARG A 409 -4.75 4.73 6.84
C ARG A 409 -3.76 4.11 5.86
N SER A 410 -3.20 3.01 6.34
CA SER A 410 -2.24 2.15 5.66
C SER A 410 -0.89 2.78 5.39
N ALA A 411 0.03 1.93 4.97
CA ALA A 411 1.41 2.22 4.66
C ALA A 411 1.86 1.33 3.51
N ASN A 412 3.03 1.61 2.95
CA ASN A 412 3.75 0.62 2.16
C ASN A 412 4.70 -0.21 3.03
N THR A 413 5.07 -1.40 2.57
CA THR A 413 6.12 -2.24 3.20
C THR A 413 7.49 -1.57 3.08
N LEU A 414 8.53 -2.14 3.70
CA LEU A 414 9.89 -1.80 3.31
C LEU A 414 10.10 -2.13 1.81
N PRO A 415 10.92 -1.34 1.09
CA PRO A 415 11.37 -1.69 -0.25
C PRO A 415 12.25 -2.94 -0.19
N ARG A 416 12.07 -3.83 -1.16
CA ARG A 416 12.76 -5.14 -1.19
C ARG A 416 13.38 -5.35 -2.55
N ASP A 417 14.60 -5.86 -2.58
CA ASP A 417 15.18 -6.39 -3.80
C ASP A 417 14.80 -7.86 -3.93
N ILE A 418 14.40 -8.25 -5.14
CA ILE A 418 14.01 -9.62 -5.47
C ILE A 418 14.95 -10.26 -6.49
N GLU A 419 15.17 -11.55 -6.32
CA GLU A 419 15.91 -12.41 -7.24
C GLU A 419 15.35 -13.84 -7.17
N LEU A 420 15.82 -14.73 -8.03
CA LEU A 420 15.48 -16.15 -7.97
C LEU A 420 16.59 -16.95 -7.29
N TYR A 421 16.22 -17.99 -6.57
CA TYR A 421 17.13 -19.02 -6.09
C TYR A 421 16.60 -20.41 -6.40
N GLU A 422 17.50 -21.38 -6.54
CA GLU A 422 17.14 -22.79 -6.74
C GLU A 422 16.95 -23.47 -5.38
N GLY A 423 15.76 -24.02 -5.15
CA GLY A 423 15.42 -24.79 -3.97
C GLY A 423 16.05 -26.19 -3.99
N SER A 424 16.04 -26.87 -2.84
CA SER A 424 16.57 -28.23 -2.73
C SER A 424 15.79 -29.28 -3.53
N ASP A 425 14.59 -28.94 -3.97
CA ASP A 425 13.72 -29.72 -4.85
C ASP A 425 14.00 -29.48 -6.35
N GLY A 426 14.93 -28.58 -6.70
CA GLY A 426 15.26 -28.20 -8.07
C GLY A 426 14.34 -27.14 -8.68
N GLU A 427 13.38 -26.62 -7.92
CA GLU A 427 12.46 -25.57 -8.35
C GLU A 427 13.07 -24.18 -8.12
N LEU A 428 12.65 -23.20 -8.93
CA LEU A 428 13.03 -21.81 -8.71
C LEU A 428 12.03 -21.08 -7.82
N TYR A 429 12.53 -20.35 -6.83
CA TYR A 429 11.76 -19.58 -5.88
C TYR A 429 12.25 -18.13 -5.84
N LEU A 430 11.33 -17.21 -5.55
CA LEU A 430 11.65 -15.81 -5.31
C LEU A 430 12.28 -15.65 -3.92
N ALA A 431 13.44 -15.02 -3.86
CA ALA A 431 14.00 -14.47 -2.64
C ALA A 431 13.68 -12.98 -2.56
N ALA A 432 13.28 -12.50 -1.38
CA ALA A 432 13.03 -11.10 -1.11
C ALA A 432 13.89 -10.64 0.07
N THR A 433 14.74 -9.64 -0.16
CA THR A 433 15.59 -9.06 0.88
C THR A 433 15.32 -7.56 1.00
N PRO A 434 15.37 -6.97 2.20
CA PRO A 434 15.24 -5.51 2.34
C PRO A 434 16.29 -4.81 1.47
N ALA A 435 15.86 -3.81 0.71
CA ALA A 435 16.75 -3.03 -0.15
C ALA A 435 17.94 -2.48 0.67
N PRO A 436 19.16 -2.39 0.10
CA PRO A 436 20.34 -1.93 0.83
C PRO A 436 20.17 -0.58 1.52
N GLU A 437 19.35 0.30 0.96
CA GLU A 437 19.03 1.63 1.50
C GLU A 437 18.37 1.56 2.88
N VAL A 438 17.63 0.49 3.19
CA VAL A 438 17.01 0.26 4.51
C VAL A 438 18.07 0.28 5.62
N ASN A 439 19.33 -0.06 5.31
CA ASN A 439 20.42 0.01 6.28
C ASN A 439 20.72 1.45 6.76
N ALA A 440 20.37 2.47 5.98
CA ALA A 440 20.56 3.88 6.35
C ALA A 440 19.69 4.30 7.54
N LEU A 441 18.63 3.54 7.86
CA LEU A 441 17.84 3.74 9.07
C LEU A 441 18.66 3.54 10.35
N ARG A 442 19.75 2.76 10.31
CA ARG A 442 20.58 2.48 11.49
C ARG A 442 21.24 3.76 11.97
N THR A 443 21.08 4.06 13.25
CA THR A 443 21.78 5.19 13.91
C THR A 443 23.29 4.95 14.10
N GLY A 444 23.77 3.73 13.86
CA GLY A 444 25.10 3.25 14.27
C GLY A 444 25.18 2.80 15.73
N LYS A 445 24.15 3.07 16.56
CA LYS A 445 24.02 2.54 17.92
C LYS A 445 23.27 1.21 17.90
N ALA A 446 23.75 0.25 18.69
CA ALA A 446 23.13 -1.06 18.82
C ALA A 446 23.29 -1.65 20.23
N LEU A 447 22.28 -2.39 20.67
CA LEU A 447 22.36 -3.26 21.84
C LEU A 447 22.87 -4.63 21.38
N LYS A 448 24.09 -5.00 21.81
CA LYS A 448 24.73 -6.27 21.45
C LYS A 448 24.69 -7.20 22.66
N TYR A 449 23.94 -8.30 22.54
CA TYR A 449 23.78 -9.25 23.64
C TYR A 449 24.74 -10.44 23.59
N GLY A 450 25.52 -10.55 22.50
CA GLY A 450 26.51 -11.61 22.31
C GLY A 450 25.89 -13.01 22.28
N ALA A 451 26.75 -14.02 22.34
CA ALA A 451 26.32 -15.41 22.31
C ALA A 451 25.79 -15.88 23.67
N PHE A 452 24.68 -16.62 23.69
CA PHE A 452 24.15 -17.27 24.89
C PHE A 452 23.39 -18.56 24.54
N SER A 453 23.01 -19.34 25.55
CA SER A 453 22.20 -20.55 25.36
C SER A 453 20.80 -20.35 25.92
N ALA A 454 19.79 -20.81 25.19
CA ALA A 454 18.40 -20.89 25.62
C ALA A 454 18.00 -22.35 25.83
N GLY A 455 17.29 -22.61 26.93
CA GLY A 455 16.66 -23.89 27.24
C GLY A 455 15.15 -23.73 27.33
N THR A 456 14.49 -24.56 28.13
CA THR A 456 13.03 -24.48 28.34
C THR A 456 12.60 -23.25 29.13
N LYS A 457 13.51 -22.65 29.92
CA LYS A 457 13.27 -21.36 30.58
C LYS A 457 13.59 -20.21 29.62
N LYS A 458 12.69 -19.23 29.55
CA LYS A 458 12.87 -18.00 28.75
C LYS A 458 14.15 -17.27 29.16
N VAL A 459 14.97 -16.91 28.18
CA VAL A 459 16.09 -15.98 28.33
C VAL A 459 15.69 -14.65 27.72
N SER A 460 15.46 -13.65 28.58
CA SER A 460 14.98 -12.33 28.16
C SER A 460 16.10 -11.30 28.02
N ARG A 461 15.96 -10.42 27.03
CA ARG A 461 16.80 -9.24 26.79
C ARG A 461 15.89 -8.04 26.55
N LYS A 462 16.38 -6.85 26.93
CA LYS A 462 15.63 -5.62 26.74
C LYS A 462 15.63 -5.23 25.25
N LEU A 463 14.55 -4.60 24.82
CA LEU A 463 14.46 -3.83 23.58
C LEU A 463 14.46 -2.34 23.95
N PRO A 464 14.76 -1.43 23.00
CA PRO A 464 14.62 -0.01 23.26
C PRO A 464 13.18 0.35 23.66
N VAL A 465 13.06 1.38 24.49
CA VAL A 465 11.77 2.04 24.80
C VAL A 465 11.66 3.40 24.12
N GLU A 466 12.80 4.00 23.79
CA GLU A 466 12.89 5.22 23.01
C GLU A 466 12.30 5.01 21.61
N ASN A 467 11.78 6.09 21.01
CA ASN A 467 11.12 6.06 19.70
C ASN A 467 10.09 4.93 19.59
N SER A 468 9.20 4.77 20.57
CA SER A 468 8.13 3.76 20.52
C SER A 468 8.62 2.30 20.32
N GLY A 469 9.83 1.97 20.78
CA GLY A 469 10.40 0.62 20.65
C GLY A 469 10.76 0.20 19.23
N ILE A 470 10.81 1.17 18.31
CA ILE A 470 11.19 0.97 16.92
C ILE A 470 12.65 0.50 16.86
N CYS A 471 12.87 -0.64 16.19
CA CYS A 471 14.21 -1.20 16.03
C CYS A 471 14.30 -2.22 14.90
N GLU A 472 15.53 -2.54 14.54
CA GLU A 472 15.84 -3.71 13.73
C GLU A 472 16.55 -4.74 14.62
N ILE A 473 16.14 -6.01 14.52
CA ILE A 473 16.77 -7.12 15.24
C ILE A 473 17.42 -8.06 14.22
N ASN A 474 18.73 -8.28 14.38
CA ASN A 474 19.45 -9.34 13.69
C ASN A 474 19.69 -10.48 14.67
N LEU A 475 19.26 -11.68 14.30
CA LEU A 475 19.31 -12.87 15.16
C LEU A 475 19.90 -14.05 14.38
N GLU A 476 20.93 -14.68 14.92
CA GLU A 476 21.46 -15.97 14.44
C GLU A 476 21.29 -17.03 15.53
N LEU A 477 20.52 -18.06 15.22
CA LEU A 477 20.23 -19.19 16.11
C LEU A 477 20.88 -20.47 15.58
N ALA A 478 21.41 -21.29 16.47
CA ALA A 478 21.78 -22.68 16.21
C ALA A 478 20.90 -23.57 17.11
N PRO A 479 19.78 -24.11 16.60
CA PRO A 479 18.79 -24.80 17.43
C PRO A 479 19.28 -26.09 18.09
N ARG A 480 20.39 -26.67 17.62
CA ARG A 480 21.05 -27.88 18.14
C ARG A 480 20.08 -29.06 18.34
N SER A 481 19.54 -29.24 19.55
CA SER A 481 18.71 -30.39 19.91
C SER A 481 17.25 -30.00 20.21
N ALA A 482 16.85 -28.77 19.93
CA ALA A 482 15.47 -28.32 20.03
C ALA A 482 14.66 -28.77 18.81
N ASP A 483 13.37 -29.07 18.99
CA ASP A 483 12.47 -29.24 17.85
C ASP A 483 11.81 -27.89 17.51
N LYS A 484 11.58 -27.04 18.51
CA LYS A 484 11.03 -25.70 18.35
C LYS A 484 11.86 -24.65 19.07
N VAL A 485 12.03 -23.51 18.42
CA VAL A 485 12.60 -22.30 19.04
C VAL A 485 11.56 -21.20 19.02
N TYR A 486 11.24 -20.67 20.20
CA TYR A 486 10.30 -19.58 20.41
C TYR A 486 11.06 -18.26 20.56
N ILE A 487 10.66 -17.25 19.80
CA ILE A 487 11.14 -15.88 19.87
C ILE A 487 9.92 -15.01 20.21
N THR A 488 9.86 -14.48 21.42
CA THR A 488 8.71 -13.68 21.89
C THR A 488 9.12 -12.22 22.02
N LEU A 489 8.43 -11.33 21.31
CA LEU A 489 8.43 -9.90 21.59
C LEU A 489 7.28 -9.62 22.57
N SER A 490 7.54 -8.91 23.66
CA SER A 490 6.51 -8.62 24.67
C SER A 490 6.70 -7.26 25.35
N ASN A 491 5.65 -6.79 26.02
CA ASN A 491 5.67 -5.57 26.82
C ASN A 491 5.10 -5.78 28.23
N ASP A 492 4.90 -4.69 28.96
CA ASP A 492 4.38 -4.63 30.34
C ASP A 492 2.85 -4.68 30.43
N LYS A 493 2.15 -4.82 29.29
CA LYS A 493 0.69 -4.99 29.18
C LYS A 493 0.28 -6.44 28.91
N ASP A 494 1.21 -7.38 29.07
CA ASP A 494 1.04 -8.80 28.70
C ASP A 494 0.72 -9.02 27.20
N GLU A 495 1.02 -8.03 26.36
CA GLU A 495 0.90 -8.14 24.91
C GLU A 495 2.17 -8.76 24.34
N GLN A 496 2.01 -9.61 23.33
CA GLN A 496 3.12 -10.32 22.70
C GLN A 496 2.87 -10.70 21.25
N THR A 497 3.96 -10.75 20.49
CA THR A 497 4.03 -11.47 19.21
C THR A 497 5.01 -12.62 19.36
N VAL A 498 4.58 -13.83 19.02
CA VAL A 498 5.40 -15.05 19.18
C VAL A 498 5.78 -15.59 17.81
N MET A 499 7.08 -15.60 17.52
CA MET A 499 7.63 -16.25 16.35
C MET A 499 8.17 -17.62 16.73
N THR A 500 7.93 -18.63 15.88
CA THR A 500 8.36 -20.01 16.16
C THR A 500 9.05 -20.60 14.94
N TYR A 501 10.31 -21.03 15.11
CA TYR A 501 10.91 -22.02 14.21
C TYR A 501 10.45 -23.41 14.66
N ASP A 502 9.66 -24.11 13.84
CA ASP A 502 9.30 -25.52 14.02
C ASP A 502 10.14 -26.37 13.07
N LEU A 503 11.28 -26.86 13.57
CA LEU A 503 12.30 -27.53 12.77
C LEU A 503 11.85 -28.92 12.33
N LYS A 504 10.97 -29.55 13.12
CA LYS A 504 10.39 -30.85 12.77
C LYS A 504 9.48 -30.74 11.56
N ASN A 505 8.69 -29.67 11.50
CA ASN A 505 7.75 -29.43 10.40
C ASN A 505 8.34 -28.53 9.30
N SER A 506 9.58 -28.05 9.45
CA SER A 506 10.24 -27.13 8.53
C SER A 506 9.41 -25.87 8.25
N THR A 507 8.96 -25.20 9.32
CA THR A 507 8.20 -23.96 9.23
C THR A 507 8.72 -22.87 10.15
N PHE A 508 8.45 -21.62 9.75
CA PHE A 508 8.55 -20.44 10.59
C PHE A 508 7.16 -19.83 10.72
N SER A 509 6.68 -19.56 11.94
CA SER A 509 5.39 -18.90 12.14
C SER A 509 5.51 -17.60 12.93
N MET A 510 4.54 -16.71 12.75
CA MET A 510 4.33 -15.52 13.57
C MET A 510 2.88 -15.47 14.05
N ASP A 511 2.71 -15.57 15.38
CA ASP A 511 1.44 -15.47 16.09
C ASP A 511 1.26 -14.05 16.63
N ARG A 512 0.25 -13.35 16.10
CA ARG A 512 -0.14 -12.00 16.54
C ARG A 512 -1.47 -11.98 17.30
N THR A 513 -1.99 -13.12 17.76
CA THR A 513 -3.30 -13.20 18.42
C THR A 513 -3.37 -12.38 19.71
N ALA A 514 -2.23 -12.13 20.35
CA ALA A 514 -2.07 -11.31 21.55
C ALA A 514 -1.19 -10.06 21.33
N SER A 515 -1.08 -9.56 20.09
CA SER A 515 -0.12 -8.51 19.73
C SER A 515 -0.46 -7.10 20.25
N GLY A 516 -1.57 -6.92 20.94
CA GLY A 516 -2.11 -5.62 21.37
C GLY A 516 -3.60 -5.52 21.08
N LEU A 517 -4.03 -4.42 20.48
CA LEU A 517 -5.39 -4.29 19.96
C LEU A 517 -5.58 -5.29 18.81
N THR A 518 -6.53 -6.21 18.96
CA THR A 518 -6.83 -7.25 17.95
C THR A 518 -8.32 -7.45 17.73
N ASP A 519 -9.17 -6.87 18.57
CA ASP A 519 -10.63 -7.09 18.61
C ASP A 519 -11.42 -6.18 17.64
N PHE A 520 -10.76 -5.21 17.00
CA PHE A 520 -11.38 -4.33 16.01
C PHE A 520 -11.88 -5.06 14.75
N ASN A 521 -11.35 -6.27 14.47
CA ASN A 521 -11.85 -7.14 13.41
C ASN A 521 -11.54 -8.61 13.72
N LYS A 522 -12.54 -9.50 13.54
CA LYS A 522 -12.44 -10.94 13.83
C LYS A 522 -11.35 -11.68 13.04
N ASP A 523 -10.99 -11.17 11.86
CA ASP A 523 -10.00 -11.79 10.95
C ASP A 523 -8.59 -11.25 11.19
N PHE A 524 -8.42 -10.25 12.07
CA PHE A 524 -7.11 -9.71 12.41
C PHE A 524 -6.24 -10.69 13.22
N PRO A 525 -6.66 -11.24 14.38
CA PRO A 525 -5.83 -12.18 15.14
C PRO A 525 -5.56 -13.44 14.31
N ALA A 526 -4.28 -13.70 14.02
CA ALA A 526 -3.87 -14.76 13.10
C ALA A 526 -2.50 -15.34 13.49
N ILE A 527 -2.28 -16.58 13.06
CA ILE A 527 -0.96 -17.22 13.02
C ILE A 527 -0.61 -17.39 11.55
N THR A 528 0.45 -16.71 11.12
CA THR A 528 0.98 -16.79 9.75
C THR A 528 2.16 -17.75 9.72
N VAL A 529 2.37 -18.45 8.60
CA VAL A 529 3.32 -19.58 8.50
C VAL A 529 4.05 -19.58 7.16
N ALA A 530 5.38 -19.55 7.19
CA ALA A 530 6.25 -19.74 6.03
C ALA A 530 6.88 -21.14 6.03
N PRO A 531 7.13 -21.74 4.86
CA PRO A 531 8.07 -22.85 4.75
C PRO A 531 9.47 -22.35 5.13
N CYS A 532 10.14 -23.09 5.99
CA CYS A 532 11.49 -22.76 6.48
C CYS A 532 12.22 -24.06 6.79
N PRO A 533 13.01 -24.59 5.83
CA PRO A 533 13.82 -25.78 6.05
C PRO A 533 14.67 -25.69 7.32
N ALA A 534 14.80 -26.81 8.02
CA ALA A 534 15.64 -26.90 9.20
C ALA A 534 17.12 -26.87 8.80
N GLU A 535 17.85 -25.85 9.26
CA GLU A 535 19.28 -25.70 9.03
C GLU A 535 20.07 -25.73 10.34
N ALA A 536 21.38 -25.96 10.23
CA ALA A 536 22.30 -25.87 11.36
C ALA A 536 22.29 -24.48 12.01
N LYS A 537 21.99 -23.44 11.21
CA LYS A 537 21.81 -22.06 11.64
C LYS A 537 20.55 -21.48 11.02
N GLN A 538 19.75 -20.79 11.82
CA GLN A 538 18.61 -20.00 11.38
C GLN A 538 18.96 -18.52 11.52
N ARG A 539 18.78 -17.74 10.46
CA ARG A 539 19.05 -16.29 10.42
C ARG A 539 17.73 -15.55 10.25
N LEU A 540 17.47 -14.61 11.14
CA LEU A 540 16.26 -13.79 11.15
C LEU A 540 16.62 -12.33 11.27
N ARG A 541 16.09 -11.53 10.35
CA ARG A 541 16.14 -10.08 10.39
C ARG A 541 14.73 -9.55 10.58
N LEU A 542 14.49 -8.86 11.69
CA LEU A 542 13.20 -8.29 12.05
C LEU A 542 13.26 -6.77 11.97
N PHE A 543 12.20 -6.17 11.46
CA PHE A 543 11.97 -4.73 11.51
C PHE A 543 10.68 -4.50 12.29
N ILE A 544 10.80 -3.77 13.40
CA ILE A 544 9.69 -3.45 14.30
C ILE A 544 9.41 -1.96 14.15
N ASP A 545 8.21 -1.63 13.68
CA ASP A 545 7.67 -0.26 13.66
C ASP A 545 6.48 -0.15 14.63
N ARG A 546 5.85 1.03 14.73
CA ARG A 546 4.74 1.29 15.66
C ARG A 546 3.55 0.37 15.47
N CYS A 547 3.32 -0.09 14.24
CA CYS A 547 2.19 -0.96 13.91
C CYS A 547 2.51 -2.11 12.95
N SER A 548 3.78 -2.46 12.78
CA SER A 548 4.17 -3.56 11.90
C SER A 548 5.39 -4.33 12.41
N ILE A 549 5.43 -5.60 12.05
CA ILE A 549 6.62 -6.45 12.12
C ILE A 549 6.83 -7.07 10.74
N GLU A 550 7.98 -6.79 10.15
CA GLU A 550 8.45 -7.49 8.95
C GLU A 550 9.61 -8.41 9.32
N ALA A 551 9.45 -9.70 8.99
CA ALA A 551 10.45 -10.73 9.23
C ALA A 551 11.02 -11.24 7.91
N PHE A 552 12.34 -11.21 7.79
CA PHE A 552 13.08 -11.71 6.64
C PHE A 552 14.02 -12.84 7.08
N GLU A 553 13.97 -13.95 6.37
CA GLU A 553 15.02 -14.96 6.44
C GLU A 553 16.33 -14.37 5.94
N GLY A 554 17.47 -14.77 6.52
CA GLY A 554 18.78 -14.16 6.24
C GLY A 554 19.09 -13.98 4.76
N ASP A 555 18.86 -15.01 3.94
CA ASP A 555 19.10 -14.98 2.50
C ASP A 555 17.81 -14.73 1.69
N GLY A 556 16.76 -14.22 2.34
CA GLY A 556 15.49 -13.81 1.72
C GLY A 556 14.57 -14.95 1.29
N ARG A 557 14.80 -16.19 1.73
CA ARG A 557 14.01 -17.36 1.26
C ARG A 557 12.55 -17.34 1.69
N PHE A 558 12.25 -16.59 2.74
CA PHE A 558 10.90 -16.12 3.03
C PHE A 558 10.96 -14.68 3.54
N ALA A 559 9.86 -13.97 3.30
CA ALA A 559 9.50 -12.73 3.99
C ALA A 559 8.11 -12.90 4.62
N MET A 560 7.83 -12.16 5.69
CA MET A 560 6.55 -12.21 6.40
C MET A 560 6.23 -10.83 6.97
N THR A 561 5.17 -10.23 6.45
CA THR A 561 4.69 -8.90 6.84
C THR A 561 3.39 -8.98 7.63
N ASN A 562 3.40 -8.53 8.88
CA ASN A 562 2.19 -8.46 9.69
C ASN A 562 2.06 -7.10 10.37
N LEU A 563 0.88 -6.51 10.25
CA LEU A 563 0.45 -5.43 11.12
C LEU A 563 0.25 -5.97 12.55
N VAL A 564 0.56 -5.11 13.52
CA VAL A 564 0.34 -5.29 14.96
C VAL A 564 -0.11 -3.95 15.55
N PHE A 565 -0.84 -3.93 16.66
CA PHE A 565 -1.27 -2.66 17.29
C PHE A 565 -1.01 -2.68 18.80
N PRO A 566 0.25 -2.77 19.24
CA PRO A 566 0.60 -2.87 20.65
C PRO A 566 0.29 -1.56 21.37
N GLN A 567 -0.44 -1.61 22.50
CA GLN A 567 -0.78 -0.40 23.25
C GLN A 567 0.47 0.23 23.88
N HIS A 568 1.44 -0.60 24.27
CA HIS A 568 2.76 -0.19 24.71
C HIS A 568 3.83 -0.79 23.78
N PRO A 569 4.94 -0.08 23.48
CA PRO A 569 6.03 -0.66 22.70
C PRO A 569 6.48 -2.03 23.21
N TYR A 570 6.87 -2.96 22.32
CA TYR A 570 7.53 -4.19 22.76
C TYR A 570 8.90 -3.84 23.37
N THR A 571 9.08 -4.13 24.64
CA THR A 571 10.27 -3.74 25.42
C THR A 571 11.18 -4.92 25.76
N THR A 572 10.77 -6.14 25.39
CA THR A 572 11.50 -7.36 25.71
C THR A 572 11.47 -8.33 24.53
N ILE A 573 12.64 -8.92 24.24
CA ILE A 573 12.75 -10.12 23.42
C ILE A 573 13.13 -11.30 24.31
N SER A 574 12.43 -12.42 24.19
CA SER A 574 12.69 -13.64 24.95
C SER A 574 12.88 -14.83 24.02
N ILE A 575 13.87 -15.67 24.32
CA ILE A 575 14.15 -16.89 23.57
C ILE A 575 14.00 -18.10 24.48
N ALA A 576 13.25 -19.11 24.02
CA ALA A 576 13.07 -20.40 24.68
C ALA A 576 12.99 -21.52 23.65
N VAL A 577 13.06 -22.76 24.12
CA VAL A 577 12.84 -23.95 23.29
C VAL A 577 11.82 -24.88 23.96
N ASP A 578 11.18 -25.74 23.17
CA ASP A 578 10.26 -26.76 23.69
C ASP A 578 10.99 -27.82 24.52
N LYS A 579 12.16 -28.26 24.04
CA LYS A 579 13.06 -29.19 24.70
C LYS A 579 14.50 -28.96 24.24
N GLY A 580 15.45 -29.60 24.91
CA GLY A 580 16.85 -29.52 24.50
C GLY A 580 17.46 -28.14 24.74
N ARG A 581 18.30 -27.68 23.81
CA ARG A 581 19.01 -26.39 23.91
C ARG A 581 19.14 -25.76 22.53
N CYS A 582 18.95 -24.44 22.44
CA CYS A 582 19.35 -23.62 21.31
C CYS A 582 20.52 -22.71 21.72
N LYS A 583 21.51 -22.53 20.85
CA LYS A 583 22.53 -21.50 21.02
C LYS A 583 22.15 -20.28 20.19
N VAL A 584 22.04 -19.13 20.83
CA VAL A 584 21.99 -17.84 20.14
C VAL A 584 23.44 -17.45 19.86
N ASN A 585 23.81 -17.42 18.59
CA ASN A 585 25.17 -17.05 18.17
C ASN A 585 25.32 -15.53 18.12
N ASP A 586 24.29 -14.84 17.63
CA ASP A 586 24.22 -13.38 17.65
C ASP A 586 22.79 -12.91 17.95
N LEU A 587 22.70 -11.83 18.73
CA LEU A 587 21.50 -11.03 18.92
C LEU A 587 21.93 -9.57 19.00
N THR A 588 21.68 -8.85 17.91
CA THR A 588 22.00 -7.44 17.75
C THR A 588 20.72 -6.65 17.49
N VAL A 589 20.44 -5.66 18.34
CA VAL A 589 19.29 -4.76 18.18
C VAL A 589 19.81 -3.39 17.74
N ASN A 590 19.60 -3.03 16.49
CA ASN A 590 19.98 -1.73 15.95
C ASN A 590 18.89 -0.70 16.25
N LEU A 591 19.29 0.45 16.78
CA LEU A 591 18.39 1.59 16.95
C LEU A 591 18.21 2.29 15.61
N LEU A 592 16.98 2.61 15.27
CA LEU A 592 16.62 3.21 13.98
C LEU A 592 16.25 4.70 14.12
N LYS A 593 16.51 5.46 13.07
CA LYS A 593 16.08 6.85 12.87
C LYS A 593 15.75 7.08 11.39
N VAL A 594 14.83 8.00 11.11
CA VAL A 594 14.72 8.62 9.78
C VAL A 594 15.50 9.94 9.84
N ASN A 595 16.32 10.22 8.82
CA ASN A 595 16.89 11.55 8.68
C ASN A 595 15.78 12.43 8.10
N ASN A 596 15.19 13.28 8.96
CA ASN A 596 14.23 14.30 8.54
C ASN A 596 14.88 15.34 7.63
#